data_AF-A0A838NL15-F1
#
_entry.id   AF-A0A838NL15-F1
#
_cell.length_a   1.000
_cell.length_b   1.000
_cell.length_c   1.000
_cell.angle_alpha   90.00
_cell.angle_beta   90.00
_cell.angle_gamma   90.00
#
_symmetry.space_group_name_H-M   'P 1'
#
loop_
_entity.id
_entity.type
_entity.pdbx_description
1 polymer ?
#
loop_
_entity_poly.entity_id
_entity_poly.type
_entity_poly.pdbx_seq_one_letter_code
_entity_poly.pdbx_strand_id
1 'polypeptide(L)'
;MPPKTLWGSGAGLDRRLLAHTTGDDRPWDARLLRWDVLASLGHVEGLRASELLGAGEYSRLRQGLRQALEAVDRRRLVVRPGQE
;
A
#
# COMPACT_ATOMS: atom_id res chain seq x y z
N MET A 1 14.24 -10.43 -11.18
CA MET A 1 12.81 -10.47 -11.57
C MET A 1 12.16 -11.57 -10.74
N PRO A 2 11.36 -11.22 -9.72
CA PRO A 2 9.91 -11.12 -9.93
C PRO A 2 9.28 -9.98 -9.08
N PRO A 3 8.18 -9.36 -9.54
CA PRO A 3 6.89 -9.98 -9.28
C PRO A 3 6.05 -10.06 -10.56
N LYS A 4 5.40 -11.21 -10.76
CA LYS A 4 4.17 -11.30 -11.54
C LYS A 4 3.12 -11.70 -10.51
N THR A 5 2.72 -10.66 -9.79
CA THR A 5 1.89 -10.58 -8.59
C THR A 5 0.69 -11.53 -8.67
N LEU A 6 0.50 -12.44 -7.72
CA LEU A 6 -0.25 -12.23 -6.49
C LEU A 6 0.62 -12.71 -5.31
N TRP A 7 1.31 -11.76 -4.68
CA TRP A 7 2.20 -11.88 -3.51
C TRP A 7 3.41 -12.85 -3.56
N GLY A 8 3.55 -13.63 -4.63
CA GLY A 8 4.81 -13.90 -5.36
C GLY A 8 5.91 -14.78 -4.74
N SER A 9 6.17 -15.95 -5.34
CA SER A 9 7.37 -16.79 -5.10
C SER A 9 8.25 -17.05 -6.35
N GLY A 10 8.04 -16.33 -7.46
CA GLY A 10 8.90 -16.40 -8.66
C GLY A 10 8.45 -17.35 -9.77
N ALA A 11 7.34 -18.08 -9.61
CA ALA A 11 6.70 -18.82 -10.69
C ALA A 11 5.84 -17.91 -11.59
N GLY A 12 5.61 -18.32 -12.84
CA GLY A 12 4.72 -17.60 -13.75
C GLY A 12 3.29 -17.50 -13.19
N LEU A 13 2.73 -16.30 -13.23
CA LEU A 13 1.37 -16.02 -12.77
C LEU A 13 0.33 -16.70 -13.65
N ASP A 14 -0.45 -17.62 -13.08
CA ASP A 14 -1.62 -18.19 -13.75
C ASP A 14 -2.74 -17.14 -13.83
N ARG A 15 -3.22 -16.86 -15.05
CA ARG A 15 -4.24 -15.84 -15.30
C ARG A 15 -5.62 -16.19 -14.73
N ARG A 16 -5.97 -17.48 -14.67
CA ARG A 16 -7.25 -17.93 -14.07
C ARG A 16 -7.18 -17.78 -12.56
N LEU A 17 -6.05 -18.14 -11.94
CA LEU A 17 -5.84 -17.94 -10.51
C LEU A 17 -5.89 -16.46 -10.14
N LEU A 18 -5.21 -15.60 -10.91
CA LEU A 18 -5.26 -14.15 -10.73
C LEU A 18 -6.70 -13.64 -10.80
N ALA A 19 -7.42 -13.93 -11.89
CA ALA A 19 -8.79 -13.45 -12.07
C ALA A 19 -9.76 -13.96 -11.00
N HIS A 20 -9.57 -15.19 -10.51
CA HIS A 20 -10.38 -15.73 -9.42
C HIS A 20 -10.09 -15.04 -8.08
N THR A 21 -8.82 -14.73 -7.81
CA THR A 21 -8.40 -14.22 -6.50
C THR A 21 -8.61 -12.72 -6.38
N THR A 22 -8.41 -11.97 -7.47
CA THR A 22 -8.52 -10.52 -7.45
C THR A 22 -9.89 -10.00 -7.86
N GLY A 23 -10.68 -10.79 -8.61
CA GLY A 23 -12.06 -10.47 -8.97
C GLY A 23 -12.29 -8.99 -9.30
N ASP A 24 -13.13 -8.33 -8.48
CA ASP A 24 -13.42 -6.89 -8.52
C ASP A 24 -12.79 -6.14 -7.32
N ASP A 25 -11.59 -6.54 -6.89
CA ASP A 25 -10.92 -5.97 -5.71
C ASP A 25 -10.53 -4.51 -5.95
N ARG A 26 -10.13 -4.14 -7.17
CA ARG A 26 -9.67 -2.78 -7.47
C ARG A 26 -10.64 -1.66 -7.04
N PRO A 27 -11.96 -1.71 -7.31
CA PRO A 27 -12.92 -0.76 -6.74
C PRO A 27 -12.90 -0.68 -5.21
N TRP A 28 -12.68 -1.81 -4.53
CA TRP A 28 -12.57 -1.87 -3.08
C TRP A 28 -11.24 -1.30 -2.60
N ASP A 29 -10.11 -1.68 -3.21
CA ASP A 29 -8.79 -1.12 -2.92
C ASP A 29 -8.77 0.39 -3.10
N ALA A 30 -9.41 0.91 -4.16
CA ALA A 30 -9.52 2.35 -4.37
C ALA A 30 -10.31 3.04 -3.25
N ARG A 31 -11.33 2.39 -2.67
CA ARG A 31 -12.08 2.90 -1.52
C ARG A 31 -11.29 2.79 -0.22
N LEU A 32 -10.44 1.75 -0.10
CA LEU A 32 -9.66 1.46 1.09
C LEU A 32 -8.33 2.23 1.16
N LEU A 33 -7.79 2.69 0.02
CA LEU A 33 -6.48 3.34 -0.09
C LEU A 33 -6.26 4.47 0.93
N ARG A 34 -7.28 5.30 1.17
CA ARG A 34 -7.19 6.37 2.17
C ARG A 34 -6.99 5.83 3.59
N TRP A 35 -7.72 4.76 3.92
CA TRP A 35 -7.67 4.12 5.23
C TRP A 35 -6.35 3.36 5.43
N ASP A 36 -5.80 2.77 4.36
CA ASP A 36 -4.51 2.11 4.39
C ASP A 36 -3.36 3.10 4.70
N VAL A 37 -3.38 4.28 4.09
CA VAL A 37 -2.42 5.35 4.42
C VAL A 37 -2.57 5.83 5.87
N LEU A 38 -3.81 5.95 6.38
CA LEU A 38 -4.05 6.33 7.78
C LEU A 38 -3.59 5.24 8.76
N ALA A 39 -3.84 3.96 8.44
CA ALA A 39 -3.36 2.84 9.23
C ALA A 39 -1.83 2.80 9.26
N SER A 40 -1.18 3.04 8.12
CA SER A 40 0.28 3.17 8.00
C SER A 40 0.83 4.33 8.85
N LEU A 41 0.14 5.48 8.89
CA LEU A 41 0.50 6.59 9.79
C LEU A 41 0.44 6.15 11.26
N GLY A 42 -0.66 5.51 11.67
CA GLY A 42 -0.81 4.98 13.02
C GLY A 42 0.29 3.96 13.37
N HIS A 43 0.65 3.10 12.41
CA HIS A 43 1.72 2.13 12.58
C HIS A 43 3.08 2.81 12.78
N VAL A 44 3.41 3.85 12.00
CA VAL A 44 4.65 4.62 12.18
C VAL A 44 4.71 5.31 13.53
N GLU A 45 3.59 5.86 14.03
CA GLU A 45 3.51 6.42 15.38
C GLU A 45 3.77 5.34 16.45
N GLY A 46 3.17 4.14 16.29
CA GLY A 46 3.39 3.00 17.17
C GLY A 46 4.85 2.53 17.18
N LEU A 47 5.46 2.34 16.01
CA LEU A 47 6.87 1.94 15.89
C LEU A 47 7.81 2.95 16.54
N ARG A 48 7.52 4.26 16.44
CA ARG A 48 8.30 5.30 17.13
C ARG A 48 8.13 5.22 18.64
N ALA A 49 6.90 5.01 19.13
CA ALA A 49 6.63 4.84 20.56
C ALA A 49 7.29 3.60 21.15
N SER A 50 7.45 2.54 20.36
CA SER A 50 8.18 1.33 20.72
C SER A 50 9.70 1.41 20.50
N GLU A 51 10.23 2.59 20.16
CA GLU A 51 11.66 2.83 19.92
C GLU A 51 12.27 2.00 18.76
N LEU A 52 11.43 1.46 17.87
CA LEU A 52 11.84 0.69 16.70
C LEU A 52 12.19 1.57 15.49
N LEU A 53 11.90 2.87 15.57
CA LEU A 53 12.29 3.85 14.55
C LEU A 53 13.13 4.99 15.15
N GLY A 54 14.26 5.26 14.51
CA GLY A 54 15.05 6.45 14.78
C GLY A 54 14.30 7.72 14.40
N ALA A 55 14.65 8.85 15.02
CA ALA A 55 13.95 10.12 14.80
C ALA A 55 13.95 10.58 13.32
N GLY A 56 15.08 10.36 12.62
CA GLY A 56 15.19 10.70 11.20
C GLY A 56 14.31 9.83 10.29
N GLU A 57 14.25 8.52 10.55
CA GLU A 57 13.39 7.59 9.80
C GLU A 57 11.91 7.87 10.06
N TYR A 58 11.55 8.06 11.33
CA TYR A 58 10.20 8.47 11.73
C TYR A 58 9.77 9.75 11.00
N SER A 59 10.61 10.78 10.99
CA SER A 59 10.29 12.04 10.30
C SER A 59 10.06 11.84 8.81
N ARG A 60 10.92 11.08 8.13
CA ARG A 60 10.79 10.82 6.68
C ARG A 60 9.53 10.02 6.36
N LEU A 61 9.28 8.94 7.08
CA LEU A 61 8.10 8.08 6.88
C LEU A 61 6.81 8.86 7.11
N ARG A 62 6.73 9.58 8.24
CA ARG A 62 5.55 10.38 8.59
C ARG A 62 5.29 11.49 7.57
N GLN A 63 6.33 12.17 7.10
CA GLN A 63 6.19 13.19 6.05
C GLN A 63 5.70 12.58 4.73
N GLY A 64 6.31 11.47 4.29
CA GLY A 64 5.92 10.79 3.06
C GLY A 64 4.47 10.29 3.10
N LEU A 65 4.05 9.70 4.22
CA LEU A 65 2.67 9.22 4.39
C LEU A 65 1.65 10.37 4.43
N ARG A 66 2.00 11.53 5.02
CA ARG A 66 1.14 12.72 4.95
C ARG A 66 0.98 13.25 3.53
N GLN A 67 2.07 13.27 2.75
CA GLN A 67 2.02 13.63 1.34
C GLN A 67 1.20 12.63 0.54
N ALA A 68 1.31 11.34 0.83
CA ALA A 68 0.49 10.30 0.21
C ALA A 68 -1.00 10.50 0.54
N LEU A 69 -1.34 10.79 1.80
CA LEU A 69 -2.72 11.07 2.20
C LEU A 69 -3.30 12.27 1.45
N GLU A 70 -2.56 13.38 1.37
CA GLU A 70 -2.95 14.56 0.59
C GLU A 70 -3.10 14.23 -0.91
N ALA A 71 -2.24 13.36 -1.45
CA ALA A 71 -2.36 12.90 -2.82
C ALA A 71 -3.61 12.02 -3.04
N VAL A 72 -3.98 11.16 -2.10
CA VAL A 72 -5.22 10.37 -2.15
C VAL A 72 -6.45 11.28 -2.09
N ASP A 73 -6.48 12.21 -1.13
CA ASP A 73 -7.59 13.16 -0.97
C ASP A 73 -7.78 14.03 -2.22
N ARG A 74 -6.68 14.40 -2.90
CA ARG A 74 -6.71 15.12 -4.19
C ARG A 74 -6.82 14.22 -5.42
N ARG A 75 -7.02 12.91 -5.25
CA ARG A 75 -7.10 11.90 -6.33
C ARG A 75 -5.88 11.87 -7.27
N ARG A 76 -4.71 12.28 -6.77
CA ARG A 76 -3.41 12.21 -7.47
C ARG A 76 -2.69 10.88 -7.23
N LEU A 77 -3.06 10.15 -6.19
CA LEU A 77 -2.65 8.77 -5.95
C LEU A 77 -3.87 7.85 -6.11
N VAL A 78 -3.78 6.88 -7.02
CA VAL A 78 -4.90 5.99 -7.40
C VAL A 78 -4.40 4.57 -7.65
N VAL A 79 -5.26 3.58 -7.39
CA VAL A 79 -4.99 2.17 -7.68
C VAL A 79 -5.03 1.93 -9.21
N ARG A 80 -3.87 1.55 -9.77
CA ARG A 80 -3.70 1.28 -11.19
C ARG A 80 -3.94 -0.20 -11.50
N PRO A 81 -4.39 -0.54 -12.73
CA PRO A 81 -4.46 -1.94 -13.16
C PRO A 81 -3.09 -2.62 -13.09
N GLY A 82 -3.05 -3.90 -12.69
CA GLY A 82 -1.83 -4.72 -12.68
C GLY A 82 -0.88 -4.47 -11.51
N GLN A 83 -1.42 -4.07 -10.35
CA GLN A 83 -0.70 -4.04 -9.08
C GLN A 83 -1.08 -5.21 -8.15
N GLU A 84 -1.98 -6.09 -8.62
CA GLU A 84 -2.54 -7.26 -7.94
C GLU A 84 -1.80 -8.54 -8.29
#